data_AF-A0AAV0SPW4-F1
#
_entry.id   AF-A0AAV0SPW4-F1
#
_cell.length_a   1.000
_cell.length_b   1.000
_cell.length_c   1.000
_cell.angle_alpha   90.00
_cell.angle_beta   90.00
_cell.angle_gamma   90.00
#
_symmetry.space_group_name_H-M   'P 1'
#
loop_
_entity.id
_entity.type
_entity.pdbx_description
1 polymer ?
#
loop_
_entity_poly.entity_id
_entity_poly.type
_entity_poly.pdbx_seq_one_letter_code
_entity_poly.pdbx_strand_id
1 'polypeptide(L)'
;MLRRLQRYNVCNDVFHICFSRVVNMYGKEYSLYSDGGMFRRRGFNQAMILFLECVEDAGRRAMKEEPLLKFPYKVERGKIGGLPISLGNDEQWTRALKYMLTHLKWLLAWISKRY
;
A
#
# COMPACT_ATOMS: atom_id res chain seq x y z
N MET A 1 4.06 -10.30 -21.21
CA MET A 1 4.77 -9.77 -20.01
C MET A 1 3.86 -8.99 -19.04
N LEU A 2 2.54 -9.24 -18.97
CA LEU A 2 1.59 -8.45 -18.12
C LEU A 2 0.58 -9.32 -17.33
N ARG A 3 0.97 -10.50 -16.83
CA ARG A 3 0.01 -11.43 -16.19
C ARG A 3 0.16 -11.65 -14.68
N ARG A 4 0.79 -10.75 -13.91
CA ARG A 4 1.03 -11.02 -12.46
C ARG A 4 0.86 -9.86 -11.47
N LEU A 5 0.03 -8.88 -11.81
CA LEU A 5 -0.56 -7.95 -10.83
C LEU A 5 -1.94 -8.43 -10.30
N GLN A 6 -2.35 -9.65 -10.63
CA GLN A 6 -3.65 -10.27 -10.27
C GLN A 6 -3.85 -10.65 -8.79
N ARG A 7 -3.17 -10.01 -7.84
CA ARG A 7 -3.62 -10.07 -6.42
C ARG A 7 -4.49 -8.89 -6.04
N TYR A 8 -4.33 -7.76 -6.73
CA TYR A 8 -5.06 -6.52 -6.51
C TYR A 8 -5.15 -5.81 -7.87
N ASN A 9 -6.34 -5.69 -8.45
CA ASN A 9 -6.54 -4.89 -9.67
C ASN A 9 -6.36 -3.41 -9.33
N VAL A 10 -5.14 -2.88 -9.50
CA VAL A 10 -4.93 -1.45 -9.64
C VAL A 10 -5.11 -1.16 -11.13
N CYS A 11 -6.33 -0.74 -11.53
CA CYS A 11 -6.64 -0.44 -12.92
C CYS A 11 -5.64 0.56 -13.48
N ASN A 12 -5.09 0.22 -14.64
CA ASN A 12 -3.94 0.87 -15.25
C ASN A 12 -4.38 1.40 -16.62
N ASP A 13 -5.24 2.41 -16.63
CA ASP A 13 -5.62 3.13 -17.85
C ASP A 13 -5.61 4.64 -17.56
N VAL A 14 -4.66 5.32 -18.21
CA VAL A 14 -4.59 6.75 -18.59
C VAL A 14 -5.35 7.74 -17.69
N PHE A 15 -4.61 8.42 -16.81
CA PHE A 15 -4.93 9.71 -16.18
C PHE A 15 -6.27 9.85 -15.42
N HIS A 16 -6.93 8.76 -15.06
CA HIS A 16 -7.91 8.73 -13.97
C HIS A 16 -7.50 7.67 -12.94
N ILE A 17 -6.53 8.08 -12.13
CA ILE A 17 -6.20 7.53 -10.83
C ILE A 17 -7.42 6.81 -10.16
N CYS A 18 -7.43 5.47 -10.19
CA CYS A 18 -8.25 4.62 -9.31
C CYS A 18 -7.72 4.63 -7.85
N PHE A 19 -7.20 5.76 -7.35
CA PHE A 19 -6.53 5.85 -6.03
C PHE A 19 -7.48 5.64 -4.85
N SER A 20 -8.80 5.68 -5.06
CA SER A 20 -9.77 5.69 -3.98
C SER A 20 -10.24 4.30 -3.56
N ARG A 21 -9.78 3.20 -4.18
CA ARG A 21 -10.24 1.84 -3.84
C ARG A 21 -9.16 0.76 -3.90
N VAL A 22 -9.29 -0.26 -3.06
CA VAL A 22 -8.51 -1.51 -3.08
C VAL A 22 -9.46 -2.69 -3.12
N VAL A 23 -9.13 -3.71 -3.91
CA VAL A 23 -9.97 -4.88 -4.10
C VAL A 23 -9.28 -6.10 -3.52
N ASN A 24 -9.92 -6.82 -2.60
CA ASN A 24 -9.31 -8.04 -2.06
C ASN A 24 -9.35 -9.20 -3.09
N MET A 25 -8.74 -10.33 -2.73
CA MET A 25 -8.70 -11.51 -3.60
C MET A 25 -10.08 -12.11 -3.94
N TYR A 26 -11.13 -11.76 -3.20
CA TYR A 26 -12.50 -12.20 -3.42
C TYR A 26 -13.31 -11.22 -4.27
N GLY A 27 -12.68 -10.18 -4.82
CA GLY A 27 -13.36 -9.16 -5.62
C GLY A 27 -14.13 -8.11 -4.79
N LYS A 28 -14.02 -8.13 -3.47
CA LYS A 28 -14.66 -7.12 -2.61
C LYS A 28 -13.85 -5.83 -2.60
N GLU A 29 -14.51 -4.74 -2.95
CA GLU A 29 -13.92 -3.40 -2.97
C GLU A 29 -13.98 -2.71 -1.60
N TYR A 30 -12.93 -1.96 -1.30
CA TYR A 30 -12.79 -1.15 -0.11
C TYR A 30 -12.34 0.25 -0.49
N SER A 31 -12.90 1.28 0.13
CA SER A 31 -12.55 2.67 -0.11
C SER A 31 -11.28 3.09 0.67
N LEU A 32 -10.32 3.72 -0.02
CA LEU A 32 -9.15 4.42 0.54
C LEU A 32 -9.44 5.88 0.91
N TYR A 33 -10.72 6.28 0.96
CA TYR A 33 -11.15 7.53 1.58
C TYR A 33 -12.24 7.26 2.62
N SER A 34 -12.27 8.12 3.63
CA SER A 34 -13.28 8.13 4.69
C SER A 34 -13.81 9.55 4.85
N ASP A 35 -15.12 9.71 4.88
CA ASP A 35 -15.80 11.00 5.15
C ASP A 35 -16.08 11.22 6.64
N GLY A 36 -15.47 10.42 7.53
CA GLY A 36 -15.57 10.57 8.98
C GLY A 36 -16.66 9.72 9.65
N GLY A 37 -17.49 9.00 8.89
CA GLY A 37 -18.50 8.10 9.46
C GLY A 37 -17.90 6.87 10.16
N MET A 38 -18.35 6.56 11.39
CA MET A 38 -17.86 5.40 12.18
C MET A 38 -17.96 4.05 11.45
N PHE A 39 -19.06 3.78 10.73
CA PHE A 39 -19.24 2.54 9.97
C PHE A 39 -18.24 2.41 8.80
N ARG A 40 -17.81 3.53 8.23
CA ARG A 40 -16.87 3.58 7.11
C ARG A 40 -15.41 3.44 7.57
N ARG A 41 -15.11 3.72 8.85
CA ARG A 41 -13.79 3.49 9.46
C ARG A 41 -13.31 2.04 9.37
N ARG A 42 -14.20 1.05 9.55
CA ARG A 42 -13.82 -0.37 9.44
C ARG A 42 -13.41 -0.74 8.01
N GLY A 43 -14.18 -0.30 7.02
CA GLY A 43 -13.87 -0.50 5.61
C GLY A 43 -12.57 0.21 5.20
N PHE A 44 -12.40 1.45 5.65
CA PHE A 44 -11.18 2.22 5.42
C PHE A 44 -9.93 1.56 6.02
N ASN A 45 -10.00 1.13 7.28
CA ASN A 45 -8.86 0.45 7.92
C ASN A 45 -8.49 -0.84 7.19
N GLN A 46 -9.47 -1.59 6.69
CA GLN A 46 -9.21 -2.75 5.85
C GLN A 46 -8.55 -2.35 4.52
N ALA A 47 -9.02 -1.27 3.88
CA ALA A 47 -8.41 -0.75 2.66
C ALA A 47 -6.93 -0.40 2.87
N MET A 48 -6.61 0.28 3.97
CA MET A 48 -5.24 0.66 4.34
C MET A 48 -4.34 -0.56 4.58
N ILE A 49 -4.86 -1.61 5.20
CA ILE A 49 -4.11 -2.86 5.41
C ILE A 49 -3.81 -3.54 4.06
N LEU A 50 -4.83 -3.68 3.20
CA LEU A 50 -4.66 -4.27 1.87
C LEU A 50 -3.70 -3.44 1.01
N PHE A 51 -3.76 -2.12 1.10
CA PHE A 51 -2.84 -1.24 0.40
C PHE A 51 -1.39 -1.41 0.87
N LEU A 52 -1.17 -1.50 2.19
CA LEU A 52 0.16 -1.77 2.74
C LEU A 52 0.70 -3.13 2.29
N GLU A 53 -0.14 -4.15 2.21
CA GLU A 53 0.24 -5.46 1.65
C GLU A 53 0.66 -5.36 0.17
N CYS A 54 -0.03 -4.55 -0.64
CA CYS A 54 0.37 -4.29 -2.03
C CYS A 54 1.77 -3.66 -2.11
N VAL A 55 2.05 -2.67 -1.25
CA VAL A 55 3.35 -1.98 -1.20
C VAL A 55 4.46 -2.95 -0.79
N GLU A 56 4.21 -3.80 0.19
CA GLU A 56 5.17 -4.81 0.65
C GLU A 56 5.41 -5.90 -0.42
N ASP A 57 4.37 -6.35 -1.12
CA ASP A 57 4.50 -7.29 -2.23
C ASP A 57 5.31 -6.70 -3.40
N ALA A 58 5.12 -5.42 -3.71
CA ALA A 58 5.93 -4.69 -4.69
C ALA A 58 7.38 -4.55 -4.21
N GLY A 59 7.59 -4.18 -2.95
CA GLY A 59 8.91 -4.06 -2.31
C GLY A 59 9.69 -5.37 -2.38
N ARG A 60 9.05 -6.50 -2.07
CA ARG A 60 9.69 -7.82 -2.13
C ARG A 60 10.12 -8.21 -3.55
N ARG A 61 9.33 -7.86 -4.56
CA ARG A 61 9.72 -8.06 -5.97
C ARG A 61 10.93 -7.18 -6.32
N ALA A 62 10.90 -5.92 -5.91
CA ALA A 62 12.00 -4.98 -6.15
C ALA A 62 13.31 -5.46 -5.50
N MET A 63 13.28 -5.88 -4.23
CA MET A 63 14.45 -6.40 -3.51
C MET A 63 14.96 -7.74 -4.07
N LYS A 64 14.08 -8.56 -4.67
CA LYS A 64 14.50 -9.80 -5.35
C LYS A 64 15.33 -9.50 -6.60
N GLU A 65 15.03 -8.41 -7.29
CA GLU A 65 15.70 -8.03 -8.54
C GLU A 65 16.87 -7.06 -8.32
N GLU A 66 16.85 -6.24 -7.28
CA GLU A 66 17.97 -5.39 -6.84
C GLU A 66 18.33 -5.75 -5.38
N PRO A 67 19.22 -6.73 -5.14
CA PRO A 67 19.56 -7.18 -3.78
C PRO A 67 20.16 -6.12 -2.85
N LEU A 68 20.66 -5.01 -3.43
CA LEU A 68 21.15 -3.85 -2.67
C LEU A 68 20.02 -2.95 -2.17
N LEU A 69 18.83 -3.03 -2.77
CA LEU A 69 17.64 -2.32 -2.32
C LEU A 69 17.17 -2.93 -0.99
N LYS A 70 17.09 -2.12 0.06
CA LYS A 70 16.59 -2.55 1.37
C LYS A 70 15.64 -1.51 1.93
N PHE A 71 14.42 -1.95 2.21
CA PHE A 71 13.41 -1.05 2.77
C PHE A 71 13.67 -0.84 4.26
N PRO A 72 13.62 0.42 4.77
CA PRO A 72 14.07 0.74 6.12
C PRO A 72 13.09 0.33 7.22
N TYR A 73 11.84 0.02 6.87
CA TYR A 73 10.78 -0.30 7.83
C TYR A 73 10.21 -1.68 7.54
N LYS A 74 10.11 -2.52 8.57
CA LYS A 74 9.51 -3.85 8.47
C LYS A 74 7.98 -3.74 8.38
N VAL A 75 7.35 -4.50 7.48
CA VAL A 75 5.89 -4.62 7.38
C VAL A 75 5.44 -5.96 7.96
N GLU A 76 4.53 -5.94 8.93
CA GLU A 76 3.99 -7.14 9.57
C GLU A 76 2.55 -6.93 10.02
N ARG A 77 1.63 -7.79 9.58
CA ARG A 77 0.23 -7.86 10.08
C ARG A 77 -0.48 -6.50 10.15
N GLY A 78 -0.42 -5.71 9.07
CA GLY A 78 -1.04 -4.37 9.01
C GLY A 78 -0.29 -3.28 9.79
N LYS A 79 0.96 -3.55 10.19
CA LYS A 79 1.86 -2.57 10.80
C LYS A 79 3.08 -2.32 9.91
N ILE A 80 3.63 -1.12 9.99
CA ILE A 80 4.90 -0.74 9.37
C ILE A 80 5.79 -0.06 10.40
N GLY A 81 7.03 -0.54 10.54
CA GLY A 81 7.94 -0.05 11.59
C GLY A 81 7.36 -0.19 13.01
N GLY A 82 6.54 -1.23 13.24
CA GLY A 82 5.85 -1.47 14.51
C GLY A 82 4.58 -0.65 14.74
N LEU A 83 4.23 0.28 13.84
CA LEU A 83 3.06 1.16 13.97
C LEU A 83 1.88 0.71 13.10
N PRO A 84 0.63 0.76 13.60
CA PRO A 84 -0.53 0.34 12.84
C PRO A 84 -0.85 1.32 11.69
N ILE A 85 -1.15 0.78 10.50
CA ILE A 85 -1.61 1.59 9.36
C ILE A 85 -3.11 1.92 9.43
N SER A 86 -3.82 1.27 10.34
CA SER A 86 -5.23 1.53 10.64
C SER A 86 -5.40 2.88 11.36
N LEU A 87 -6.44 3.62 10.97
CA LEU A 87 -6.83 4.88 11.60
C LEU A 87 -7.15 4.65 13.09
N GLY A 88 -6.45 5.37 13.95
CA GLY A 88 -6.35 5.09 15.39
C GLY A 88 -5.88 6.32 16.14
N ASN A 89 -4.72 6.21 16.78
CA ASN A 89 -4.00 7.35 17.33
C ASN A 89 -3.37 8.14 16.18
N ASP A 90 -3.68 9.44 16.08
CA ASP A 90 -3.30 10.28 14.93
C ASP A 90 -1.78 10.39 14.75
N GLU A 91 -1.02 10.48 15.84
CA GLU A 91 0.44 10.58 15.77
C GLU A 91 1.07 9.29 15.22
N GLN A 92 0.67 8.14 15.80
CA GLN A 92 1.15 6.83 15.34
C GLN A 92 0.72 6.55 13.91
N TRP A 93 -0.53 6.85 13.58
CA TRP A 93 -1.07 6.65 12.24
C TRP A 93 -0.37 7.53 11.20
N THR A 94 -0.18 8.82 11.49
CA THR A 94 0.58 9.75 10.64
C THR A 94 2.01 9.27 10.43
N ARG A 95 2.67 8.76 11.49
CA ARG A 95 4.02 8.23 11.38
C ARG A 95 4.08 6.93 10.57
N ALA A 96 3.10 6.04 10.71
CA ALA A 96 2.96 4.85 9.87
C ALA A 96 2.78 5.23 8.38
N LEU A 97 1.97 6.25 8.09
CA LEU A 97 1.81 6.79 6.73
C LEU A 97 3.13 7.31 6.17
N LYS A 98 3.90 8.07 6.97
CA LYS A 98 5.24 8.54 6.56
C LYS A 98 6.18 7.38 6.22
N TYR A 99 6.14 6.28 6.99
CA TYR A 99 6.94 5.10 6.70
C TYR A 99 6.54 4.42 5.38
N MET A 100 5.24 4.32 5.12
CA MET A 100 4.71 3.76 3.88
C MET A 100 5.06 4.65 2.67
N LEU A 101 4.98 5.97 2.81
CA LEU A 101 5.42 6.92 1.77
C LEU A 101 6.92 6.80 1.48
N THR A 102 7.74 6.53 2.50
CA THR A 102 9.15 6.20 2.28
C THR A 102 9.27 4.96 1.41
N HIS A 103 8.63 3.83 1.74
CA HIS A 103 8.66 2.64 0.88
C HIS A 103 8.24 2.94 -0.58
N LEU A 104 7.17 3.71 -0.76
CA LEU A 104 6.71 4.16 -2.09
C LEU A 104 7.76 5.00 -2.82
N LYS A 105 8.47 5.90 -2.13
CA LYS A 105 9.58 6.68 -2.72
C LYS A 105 10.72 5.76 -3.19
N TRP A 106 11.07 4.74 -2.42
CA TRP A 106 12.10 3.77 -2.79
C TRP A 106 11.64 2.91 -3.99
N LEU A 107 10.38 2.49 -4.02
CA LEU A 107 9.78 1.82 -5.18
C LEU A 107 9.83 2.71 -6.42
N LEU A 108 9.45 3.98 -6.30
CA LEU A 108 9.47 4.93 -7.41
C LEU A 108 10.89 5.08 -7.95
N ALA A 109 11.88 5.31 -7.08
CA ALA A 109 13.28 5.42 -7.49
C ALA A 109 13.77 4.15 -8.20
N TRP A 110 13.37 2.97 -7.72
CA TRP A 110 13.69 1.69 -8.35
C TRP A 110 13.05 1.54 -9.74
N ILE A 111 11.78 1.95 -9.91
CA ILE A 111 11.09 1.96 -11.22
C ILE A 111 11.78 2.93 -12.18
N SER A 112 12.08 4.16 -11.73
CA SER A 112 12.69 5.21 -12.56
C SER A 112 14.11 4.91 -13.03
N LYS A 113 14.82 3.96 -12.40
CA LYS A 113 16.12 3.48 -12.94
C LYS A 113 15.95 2.58 -14.17
N ARG A 114 14.73 2.15 -14.50
CA ARG A 114 14.45 1.09 -15.46
C ARG A 114 13.58 1.51 -16.63
N TYR A 115 12.91 2.65 -16.51
CA TYR A 115 12.08 3.31 -17.53
C TYR A 115 12.49 4.77 -17.59
#